data_AF-A0A2J8JN76-F1
#
_entry.id   AF-A0A2J8JN76-F1
#
_cell.length_a   1.000
_cell.length_b   1.000
_cell.length_c   1.000
_cell.angle_alpha   90.00
_cell.angle_beta   90.00
_cell.angle_gamma   90.00
#
_symmetry.space_group_name_H-M   'P 1'
#
loop_
_entity.id
_entity.type
_entity.pdbx_description
1 polymer ?
#
loop_
_entity_poly.entity_id
_entity_poly.type
_entity_poly.pdbx_seq_one_letter_code
_entity_poly.pdbx_strand_id
1 'polypeptide(L)'
;LFKKSLLLIPIHLEVHWSLITVTLSNRIISFYDSQGIHFKFCVECIPQQKNDSDCGVFVLQYCKCLALEQPFQFSQEDMPRVRKRIYKELCECRLMD
;
A
#
# COMPACT_ATOMS: atom_id res chain seq x y z
N LEU A 1 4.49 18.91 9.37
CA LEU A 1 5.13 17.58 9.27
C LEU A 1 5.28 16.90 10.65
N PHE A 2 5.91 17.56 11.63
CA PHE A 2 6.29 16.98 12.94
C PHE A 2 5.16 16.60 13.93
N LYS A 3 3.90 16.53 13.49
CA LYS A 3 2.74 16.08 14.30
C LYS A 3 2.06 14.81 13.76
N LYS A 4 2.58 14.22 12.69
CA LYS A 4 2.00 13.02 12.07
C LYS A 4 2.46 11.78 12.83
N SER A 5 1.58 10.83 13.12
CA SER A 5 1.91 9.55 13.78
C SER A 5 2.45 8.50 12.81
N LEU A 6 2.05 8.60 11.54
CA LEU A 6 2.37 7.67 10.47
C LEU A 6 2.89 8.45 9.25
N LEU A 7 4.01 8.00 8.70
CA LEU A 7 4.54 8.44 7.42
C LEU A 7 4.40 7.29 6.42
N LEU A 8 3.87 7.58 5.22
CA LEU A 8 3.73 6.66 4.10
C LEU A 8 4.68 7.14 3.00
N ILE A 9 5.61 6.28 2.59
CA ILE A 9 6.71 6.63 1.68
C ILE A 9 6.71 5.62 0.52
N PRO A 10 6.13 5.98 -0.64
CA PRO A 10 6.22 5.12 -1.82
C PRO A 10 7.67 5.05 -2.29
N ILE A 11 8.15 3.85 -2.58
CA ILE A 11 9.49 3.59 -3.10
C ILE A 11 9.38 3.01 -4.49
N HIS A 12 10.14 3.58 -5.42
CA HIS A 12 10.27 3.07 -6.77
C HIS A 12 11.57 2.29 -6.90
N LEU A 13 11.47 1.00 -7.22
CA LEU A 13 12.58 0.07 -7.43
C LEU A 13 12.56 -0.40 -8.88
N GLU A 14 13.16 0.40 -9.76
CA GLU A 14 13.23 0.20 -11.22
C GLU A 14 11.86 0.06 -11.92
N VAL A 15 11.24 -1.13 -11.86
CA VAL A 15 9.94 -1.44 -12.47
C VAL A 15 8.87 -1.78 -11.43
N HIS A 16 9.23 -1.76 -10.15
CA HIS A 16 8.38 -2.19 -9.04
C HIS A 16 8.14 -1.03 -8.07
N TRP A 17 6.90 -0.91 -7.59
CA TRP A 17 6.52 0.02 -6.53
C TRP A 17 6.31 -0.73 -5.21
N SER A 18 6.97 -0.25 -4.15
CA SER A 18 6.79 -0.74 -2.78
C SER A 18 6.40 0.41 -1.85
N LEU A 19 6.08 0.09 -0.60
CA LEU A 19 5.76 1.09 0.43
C LEU A 19 6.63 0.90 1.67
N ILE A 20 7.31 1.96 2.09
CA ILE A 20 7.86 2.08 3.44
C ILE A 20 6.89 2.86 4.30
N THR A 21 6.68 2.39 5.52
CA THR A 21 5.99 3.18 6.55
C THR A 21 6.92 3.45 7.71
N VAL A 22 6.73 4.61 8.34
CA VAL A 22 7.38 4.96 9.60
C VAL A 22 6.32 5.35 10.60
N THR A 23 6.17 4.53 11.64
CA THR A 23 5.27 4.80 12.76
C THR A 23 6.07 5.45 13.88
N LEU A 24 5.82 6.73 14.15
CA LEU A 24 6.66 7.52 15.06
C LEU A 24 6.42 7.19 16.55
N SER A 25 5.22 6.72 16.90
CA SER A 25 4.85 6.42 18.29
C SER A 25 5.66 5.25 18.87
N ASN A 26 5.91 4.22 18.07
CA ASN A 26 6.67 3.02 18.46
C ASN A 26 8.02 2.89 17.74
N ARG A 27 8.39 3.88 16.91
CA ARG A 27 9.66 3.93 16.16
C ARG A 27 9.86 2.72 15.25
N ILE A 28 8.79 2.25 14.62
CA ILE A 28 8.83 1.10 13.70
C ILE A 28 8.94 1.60 12.26
N ILE A 29 9.85 0.97 11.51
CA ILE A 29 9.93 1.05 10.05
C ILE A 29 9.43 -0.27 9.50
N SER A 30 8.45 -0.23 8.60
CA SER A 30 7.90 -1.43 7.96
C SER A 30 7.99 -1.31 6.45
N PHE A 31 8.30 -2.42 5.79
CA PHE A 31 8.38 -2.51 4.33
C PHE A 31 7.28 -3.43 3.82
N TYR A 32 6.46 -2.91 2.91
CA TYR A 32 5.34 -3.62 2.30
C TYR A 32 5.64 -3.83 0.82
N ASP A 33 5.65 -5.08 0.42
CA ASP A 33 5.92 -5.51 -0.95
C ASP A 33 4.88 -6.56 -1.37
N SER A 34 4.19 -6.25 -2.45
CA SER A 34 3.16 -7.08 -3.05
C SER A 34 3.71 -8.21 -3.92
N GLN A 35 4.98 -8.17 -4.35
CA GLN A 35 5.66 -9.28 -5.03
C GLN A 35 6.30 -10.26 -4.06
N GLY A 36 6.36 -9.92 -2.77
CA GLY A 36 6.89 -10.79 -1.73
C GLY A 36 8.39 -10.99 -1.86
N ILE A 37 9.12 -10.00 -2.38
CA ILE A 37 10.59 -10.06 -2.40
C ILE A 37 11.05 -10.12 -0.95
N HIS A 38 11.81 -11.16 -0.62
CA HIS A 38 12.29 -11.40 0.73
C HIS A 38 13.40 -10.41 1.12
N PHE A 39 13.03 -9.17 1.42
CA PHE A 39 13.81 -8.38 2.37
C PHE A 39 13.60 -8.94 3.76
N LYS A 40 14.66 -8.99 4.57
CA LYS A 40 14.67 -9.56 5.93
C LYS A 40 13.64 -8.94 6.89
N PHE A 41 13.01 -7.84 6.52
CA PHE A 41 12.09 -7.06 7.35
C PHE A 41 10.76 -6.74 6.64
N CYS A 42 10.38 -7.52 5.62
CA CYS A 42 9.07 -7.40 4.98
C CYS A 42 7.95 -7.73 5.98
N VAL A 43 6.85 -7.00 5.90
CA VAL A 43 5.62 -7.37 6.60
C VAL A 43 5.05 -8.63 5.94
N GLU A 44 4.96 -9.70 6.71
CA GLU A 44 4.39 -10.97 6.26
C GLU A 44 2.85 -10.97 6.35
N CYS A 45 2.22 -11.99 5.76
CA CYS A 45 0.76 -12.17 5.79
C CYS A 45 -0.05 -11.01 5.21
N ILE A 46 0.51 -10.27 4.24
CA ILE A 46 -0.19 -9.23 3.49
C ILE A 46 -0.62 -9.74 2.10
N PRO A 47 -1.69 -9.19 1.52
CA PRO A 47 -2.12 -9.55 0.17
C PRO A 47 -0.98 -9.38 -0.85
N GLN A 48 -0.80 -10.36 -1.73
CA GLN A 48 0.26 -10.38 -2.75
C GLN A 48 -0.34 -10.22 -4.15
N GLN A 49 0.37 -9.53 -5.05
CA GLN A 49 0.05 -9.47 -6.47
C GLN A 49 0.43 -10.79 -7.14
N LYS A 50 -0.28 -11.14 -8.22
CA LYS A 50 -0.03 -12.34 -9.04
C LYS A 50 0.26 -12.01 -10.50
N ASN A 51 0.54 -10.74 -10.80
CA ASN A 51 0.97 -10.25 -12.11
C ASN A 51 2.09 -9.22 -11.95
N ASP A 52 2.55 -8.63 -13.05
CA ASP A 52 3.67 -7.68 -13.09
C ASP A 52 3.25 -6.19 -13.03
N SER A 53 1.96 -5.88 -13.08
CA SER A 53 1.46 -4.50 -13.29
C SER A 53 0.66 -3.91 -12.13
N ASP A 54 0.28 -4.72 -11.13
CA ASP A 54 -0.56 -4.27 -10.01
C ASP A 54 0.21 -3.70 -8.81
N CYS A 55 1.54 -3.66 -8.82
CA CYS A 55 2.33 -3.20 -7.66
C CYS A 55 1.90 -1.82 -7.15
N GLY A 56 1.69 -0.85 -8.05
CA GLY A 56 1.20 0.48 -7.69
C GLY A 56 -0.24 0.47 -7.13
N VAL A 57 -1.09 -0.45 -7.61
CA VAL A 57 -2.46 -0.61 -7.12
C VAL A 57 -2.46 -1.16 -5.69
N PHE A 58 -1.61 -2.15 -5.41
CA PHE A 58 -1.40 -2.68 -4.06
C PHE A 58 -0.82 -1.62 -3.12
N VAL A 59 0.19 -0.85 -3.54
CA VAL A 59 0.75 0.25 -2.73
C VAL A 59 -0.34 1.26 -2.34
N LEU A 60 -1.19 1.68 -3.29
CA LEU A 60 -2.31 2.57 -2.99
C LEU A 60 -3.32 1.94 -2.03
N GLN A 61 -3.57 0.64 -2.16
CA GLN A 61 -4.49 -0.07 -1.28
C GLN A 61 -3.92 -0.25 0.13
N TYR A 62 -2.64 -0.56 0.28
CA TYR A 62 -1.96 -0.57 1.58
C TYR A 62 -2.02 0.80 2.24
N CYS A 63 -1.68 1.87 1.50
CA CYS A 63 -1.77 3.25 1.99
C CYS A 63 -3.17 3.58 2.50
N LYS A 64 -4.22 3.23 1.73
CA LYS A 64 -5.61 3.47 2.13
C LYS A 64 -5.96 2.72 3.42
N CYS A 65 -5.68 1.42 3.48
CA CYS A 65 -5.96 0.62 4.66
C CYS A 65 -5.20 1.13 5.90
N LEU A 66 -3.91 1.45 5.78
CA LEU A 66 -3.10 1.96 6.89
C LEU A 66 -3.57 3.35 7.34
N ALA A 67 -3.88 4.26 6.41
CA ALA A 67 -4.33 5.60 6.73
C ALA A 67 -5.72 5.64 7.39
N LEU A 68 -6.57 4.65 7.07
CA LEU A 68 -7.92 4.50 7.62
C LEU A 68 -7.99 3.49 8.77
N GLU A 69 -6.84 2.97 9.23
CA GLU A 69 -6.75 1.94 10.28
C GLU A 69 -7.61 0.69 10.00
N GLN A 70 -7.70 0.30 8.73
CA GLN A 70 -8.44 -0.87 8.25
C GLN A 70 -7.51 -2.07 8.00
N PRO A 71 -8.01 -3.31 8.22
CA PRO A 71 -7.25 -4.51 7.89
C PRO A 71 -7.07 -4.66 6.37
N PHE A 72 -6.04 -5.41 5.95
CA PHE A 72 -5.82 -5.75 4.55
C PHE A 72 -6.76 -6.88 4.10
N GLN A 73 -8.04 -6.55 3.93
CA GLN A 73 -9.08 -7.48 3.43
C GLN A 73 -9.32 -7.29 1.94
N PHE A 74 -8.32 -7.63 1.13
CA PHE A 74 -8.42 -7.61 -0.33
C PHE A 74 -7.45 -8.64 -0.93
N SER A 75 -7.62 -8.92 -2.22
CA SER A 75 -6.81 -9.88 -2.95
C SER A 75 -6.53 -9.40 -4.37
N GLN A 76 -5.71 -10.15 -5.10
CA GLN A 76 -5.48 -9.92 -6.53
C GLN A 76 -6.78 -9.92 -7.36
N GLU A 77 -7.81 -10.66 -6.96
CA GLU A 77 -9.08 -10.74 -7.71
C GLU A 77 -9.86 -9.43 -7.66
N ASP A 78 -9.61 -8.59 -6.66
CA ASP A 78 -10.27 -7.30 -6.50
C ASP A 78 -9.66 -6.20 -7.39
N MET A 79 -8.43 -6.40 -7.89
CA MET A 79 -7.65 -5.36 -8.57
C MET A 79 -8.37 -4.70 -9.76
N PRO A 80 -9.13 -5.42 -10.62
CA PRO A 80 -9.91 -4.77 -11.67
C PRO A 80 -10.96 -3.77 -11.12
N ARG A 81 -11.62 -4.10 -10.00
CA ARG A 81 -12.58 -3.20 -9.34
C ARG A 81 -11.87 -2.06 -8.64
N VAL A 82 -10.76 -2.35 -7.94
CA VAL A 82 -9.95 -1.38 -7.21
C VAL A 82 -9.34 -0.34 -8.16
N ARG A 83 -8.83 -0.73 -9.33
CA ARG A 83 -8.34 0.20 -10.36
C ARG A 83 -9.41 1.21 -10.79
N LYS A 84 -10.63 0.73 -11.06
CA LYS A 84 -11.77 1.60 -11.40
C LYS A 84 -12.14 2.53 -10.25
N ARG A 85 -12.10 2.04 -9.01
CA ARG A 85 -12.35 2.85 -7.81
C ARG A 85 -11.30 3.95 -7.66
N ILE A 86 -10.01 3.62 -7.76
CA ILE A 86 -8.91 4.58 -7.68
C ILE A 86 -9.05 5.68 -8.73
N TYR A 87 -9.34 5.31 -9.99
CA TYR A 87 -9.57 6.30 -11.05
C TYR A 87 -10.65 7.31 -10.66
N LYS A 88 -11.80 6.83 -10.14
CA LYS A 88 -12.88 7.69 -9.67
C LYS A 88 -12.49 8.54 -8.46
N GLU A 89 -11.79 7.96 -7.47
CA GLU A 89 -11.29 8.68 -6.29
C GLU A 89 -10.36 9.83 -6.68
N LEU A 90 -9.51 9.63 -7.69
CA LEU A 90 -8.63 10.66 -8.24
C LEU A 90 -9.41 11.76 -8.98
N CYS A 91 -10.36 11.38 -9.85
CA CYS A 91 -11.21 12.33 -10.56
C CYS A 91 -12.04 13.22 -9.61
N GLU A 92 -12.50 12.65 -8.50
CA GLU A 92 -13.32 13.35 -7.50
C GLU A 92 -12.48 14.00 -6.38
N CYS A 93 -11.17 13.76 -6.35
CA CYS A 93 -10.27 14.16 -5.27
C CYS A 93 -10.79 13.78 -3.88
N ARG A 94 -11.42 12.59 -3.78
CA ARG A 94 -12.10 12.11 -2.58
C ARG A 94 -11.96 10.59 -2.49
N LEU A 95 -11.59 10.09 -1.31
CA LEU A 95 -11.66 8.66 -1.02
C LEU A 95 -13.13 8.25 -0.88
N MET A 96 -13.50 7.16 -1.54
CA MET A 96 -14.83 6.58 -1.41
C MET A 96 -14.82 5.51 -0.32
N ASP A 97 -15.92 5.40 0.42
CA ASP A 97 -16.12 4.34 1.42
C ASP A 97 -16.30 2.96 0.76
#